data_AF-A0A0F9PSZ1-F1
#
_entry.id   AF-A0A0F9PSZ1-F1
#
_cell.length_a   1.000
_cell.length_b   1.000
_cell.length_c   1.000
_cell.angle_alpha   90.00
_cell.angle_beta   90.00
_cell.angle_gamma   90.00
#
_symmetry.space_group_name_H-M   'P 1'
#
loop_
_entity.id
_entity.type
_entity.pdbx_description
1 polymer ?
#
loop_
_entity_poly.entity_id
_entity_poly.type
_entity_poly.pdbx_seq_one_letter_code
_entity_poly.pdbx_strand_id
1 'polypeptide(L)'
;MTDYTVADTIYLMFTTRAFATGIPTVLVGTPVVSAYENDSITQITAGITLGVSHDGVVGMNLLTIVATGANGFEAGKDYNLVITTGTVGGVSVVGEVVGTFSLGRSAAAVDLANGTDGLGVIAGRLPGALVSGRMDSDVAIIQTAAAQTIRDEIMPTQNAAFDNIKFLFVAASDHVTPVTGAGTMTVTRSIDGGAFGAGTGTGPAEIGNGIYQYDASAADMNGGIIIFRFAATSGTPGAPDDSFLTIVTGGGV
;
A
#
# COMPACT_ATOMS: atom_id res chain seq x y z
N MET A 1 14.08 21.07 30.98
CA MET A 1 13.27 21.77 29.98
C MET A 1 12.31 20.75 29.40
N THR A 2 11.00 20.99 29.53
CA THR A 2 9.97 20.10 29.00
C THR A 2 9.62 20.53 27.58
N ASP A 3 9.41 19.56 26.71
CA ASP A 3 8.99 19.78 25.33
C ASP A 3 7.49 19.54 25.20
N TYR A 4 6.78 20.46 24.55
CA TYR A 4 5.34 20.38 24.33
C TYR A 4 5.03 20.38 22.83
N THR A 5 3.79 20.02 22.47
CA THR A 5 3.33 20.18 21.10
C THR A 5 2.84 21.62 20.90
N VAL A 6 3.00 22.15 19.68
CA VAL A 6 2.35 23.42 19.35
C VAL A 6 0.83 23.28 19.54
N ALA A 7 0.21 24.36 20.02
CA ALA A 7 -1.19 24.45 20.44
C ALA A 7 -1.55 23.82 21.79
N ASP A 8 -0.60 23.16 22.48
CA ASP A 8 -0.82 22.79 23.86
C ASP A 8 -1.00 24.02 24.76
N THR A 9 -1.82 23.87 25.79
CA THR A 9 -1.87 24.85 26.89
C THR A 9 -0.91 24.41 27.99
N ILE A 10 0.10 25.24 28.25
CA ILE A 10 1.17 24.95 29.20
C ILE A 10 0.88 25.68 30.51
N TYR A 11 1.02 24.96 31.62
CA TYR A 11 0.90 25.52 32.97
C TYR A 11 2.25 25.45 33.67
N LEU A 12 2.75 26.59 34.14
CA LEU A 12 4.01 26.67 34.87
C LEU A 12 3.83 27.52 36.12
N MET A 13 4.26 27.00 37.26
CA MET A 13 4.26 27.73 38.52
C MET A 13 5.66 28.20 38.87
N PHE A 14 5.76 29.41 39.42
CA PHE A 14 7.01 29.95 39.96
C PHE A 14 6.73 30.72 41.25
N THR A 15 7.75 30.89 42.11
CA THR A 15 7.61 31.63 43.37
C THR A 15 8.41 32.91 43.35
N THR A 16 7.78 34.04 43.61
CA THR A 16 8.49 35.31 43.86
C THR A 16 8.87 35.46 45.32
N ARG A 17 10.07 35.99 45.57
CA ARG A 17 10.63 36.16 46.92
C ARG A 17 11.19 37.57 47.09
N ALA A 18 11.04 38.16 48.27
CA ALA A 18 11.67 39.44 48.58
C ALA A 18 13.20 39.26 48.63
N PHE A 19 13.95 40.08 47.89
CA PHE A 19 15.41 39.99 47.84
C PHE A 19 16.09 40.17 49.21
N ALA A 20 15.53 41.01 50.07
CA ALA A 20 16.13 41.32 51.37
C ALA A 20 16.00 40.17 52.39
N THR A 21 14.97 39.32 52.27
CA THR A 21 14.62 38.33 53.30
C THR A 21 14.45 36.90 52.77
N GLY A 22 14.34 36.71 51.45
CA GLY A 22 14.13 35.41 50.80
C GLY A 22 12.73 34.81 51.02
N ILE A 23 11.84 35.49 51.74
CA ILE A 23 10.49 34.98 52.00
C ILE A 23 9.61 35.14 50.75
N PRO A 24 8.71 34.18 50.46
CA PRO A 24 7.71 34.34 49.41
C PRO A 24 6.95 35.66 49.58
N THR A 25 6.80 36.43 48.51
CA THR A 25 6.22 37.78 48.55
C THR A 25 5.45 38.02 47.25
N VAL A 26 4.32 38.74 47.35
CA VAL A 26 3.42 38.99 46.21
C VAL A 26 4.13 39.78 45.11
N LEU A 27 3.93 39.36 43.87
CA LEU A 27 4.30 40.10 42.67
C LEU A 27 3.24 41.16 42.37
N VAL A 28 3.64 42.43 42.35
CA VAL A 28 2.72 43.58 42.23
C VAL A 28 3.16 44.57 41.14
N GLY A 29 2.35 45.61 40.88
CA GLY A 29 2.68 46.66 39.91
C GLY A 29 2.37 46.28 38.46
N THR A 30 1.17 45.72 38.22
CA THR A 30 0.70 45.23 36.91
C THR A 30 1.71 44.32 36.20
N PRO A 31 2.09 43.20 36.82
CA PRO A 31 3.15 42.36 36.30
C PRO A 31 2.77 41.67 34.99
N VAL A 32 3.77 41.48 34.14
CA VAL A 32 3.66 40.80 32.85
C VAL A 32 4.84 39.84 32.71
N VAL A 33 4.57 38.66 32.16
CA VAL A 33 5.60 37.73 31.69
C VAL A 33 5.49 37.65 30.17
N SER A 34 6.63 37.80 29.50
CA SER A 34 6.75 37.62 28.05
C SER A 34 7.63 36.40 27.76
N ALA A 35 7.35 35.69 26.68
CA ALA A 35 8.24 34.69 26.14
C ALA A 35 9.25 35.33 25.17
N TYR A 36 10.48 34.84 25.22
CA TYR A 36 11.54 35.15 24.27
C TYR A 36 11.92 33.85 23.54
N GLU A 37 11.87 33.89 22.21
CA GLU A 37 12.18 32.74 21.36
C GLU A 37 13.68 32.65 21.08
N ASN A 38 14.33 31.56 21.46
CA ASN A 38 15.77 31.33 21.26
C ASN A 38 16.61 32.57 21.65
N ASP A 39 17.38 33.10 20.70
CA ASP A 39 18.20 34.31 20.83
C ASP A 39 17.46 35.59 20.37
N SER A 40 16.15 35.52 20.11
CA SER A 40 15.32 36.66 19.69
C SER A 40 15.14 37.65 20.83
N ILE A 41 15.15 38.93 20.49
CA ILE A 41 14.82 40.04 21.39
C ILE A 41 13.33 40.42 21.35
N THR A 42 12.55 39.79 20.46
CA THR A 42 11.12 40.09 20.30
C THR A 42 10.32 39.40 21.39
N GLN A 43 9.55 40.19 22.14
CA GLN A 43 8.68 39.67 23.20
C GLN A 43 7.38 39.13 22.63
N ILE A 44 7.02 37.92 23.04
CA ILE A 44 5.68 37.35 22.82
C ILE A 44 4.91 37.49 24.13
N THR A 45 3.83 38.28 24.10
CA THR A 45 2.90 38.44 25.24
C THR A 45 1.53 37.83 24.94
N ALA A 46 1.20 37.65 23.65
CA ALA A 46 -0.05 37.00 23.24
C ALA A 46 -0.09 35.55 23.75
N GLY A 47 -1.26 35.12 24.21
CA GLY A 47 -1.46 33.77 24.73
C GLY A 47 -0.86 33.49 26.11
N ILE A 48 -0.19 34.44 26.76
CA ILE A 48 0.35 34.30 28.12
C ILE A 48 -0.58 35.00 29.11
N THR A 49 -1.05 34.25 30.12
CA THR A 49 -1.81 34.79 31.25
C THR A 49 -1.07 34.51 32.55
N LEU A 50 -0.83 35.56 33.33
CA LEU A 50 -0.21 35.48 34.65
C LEU A 50 -1.28 35.62 35.74
N GLY A 51 -1.43 34.60 36.57
CA GLY A 51 -2.17 34.64 37.82
C GLY A 51 -1.20 34.83 39.00
N VAL A 52 -1.27 35.97 39.68
CA VAL A 52 -0.49 36.22 40.90
C VAL A 52 -1.14 35.56 42.11
N SER A 53 -0.33 35.03 43.03
CA SER A 53 -0.81 34.37 44.25
C SER A 53 -1.93 33.36 43.98
N HIS A 54 -1.61 32.38 43.12
CA HIS A 54 -2.49 31.28 42.79
C HIS A 54 -3.02 30.61 44.06
N ASP A 55 -4.32 30.33 44.09
CA ASP A 55 -5.01 29.77 45.26
C ASP A 55 -4.82 30.59 46.56
N GLY A 56 -4.56 31.90 46.42
CA GLY A 56 -4.31 32.79 47.56
C GLY A 56 -2.96 32.58 48.26
N VAL A 57 -2.11 31.67 47.76
CA VAL A 57 -0.79 31.40 48.36
C VAL A 57 0.18 32.53 48.01
N VAL A 58 0.70 33.22 49.02
CA VAL A 58 1.59 34.37 48.84
C VAL A 58 2.84 33.98 48.06
N GLY A 59 3.09 34.73 46.97
CA GLY A 59 4.27 34.56 46.12
C GLY A 59 4.22 33.38 45.15
N MET A 60 3.25 32.47 45.24
CA MET A 60 3.07 31.39 44.25
C MET A 60 2.31 31.91 43.05
N ASN A 61 2.95 32.01 41.88
CA ASN A 61 2.35 32.54 40.67
C ASN A 61 2.14 31.41 39.65
N LEU A 62 1.04 31.48 38.89
CA LEU A 62 0.75 30.55 37.81
C LEU A 62 0.82 31.28 36.46
N LEU A 63 1.57 30.71 35.53
CA LEU A 63 1.55 31.06 34.12
C LEU A 63 0.72 30.04 33.36
N THR A 64 -0.22 30.55 32.56
CA THR A 64 -0.96 29.78 31.57
C THR A 64 -0.57 30.28 30.19
N ILE A 65 -0.01 29.41 29.36
CA ILE A 65 0.50 29.74 28.03
C ILE A 65 -0.28 28.93 27.00
N VAL A 66 -1.03 29.61 26.13
CA VAL A 66 -1.69 29.02 24.97
C VAL A 66 -0.74 29.12 23.78
N ALA A 67 0.09 28.11 23.60
CA ALA A 67 1.25 28.13 22.71
C ALA A 67 0.88 27.85 21.24
N THR A 68 0.10 28.74 20.62
CA THR A 68 -0.35 28.61 19.22
C THR A 68 0.42 29.52 18.28
N GLY A 69 0.44 29.18 16.98
CA GLY A 69 1.01 30.05 15.94
C GLY A 69 0.34 31.43 15.84
N ALA A 70 -0.97 31.51 16.10
CA ALA A 70 -1.68 32.79 16.14
C ALA A 70 -1.22 33.71 17.29
N ASN A 71 -0.70 33.12 18.37
CA ASN A 71 -0.10 33.84 19.49
C ASN A 71 1.41 34.07 19.29
N GLY A 72 2.00 33.64 18.17
CA GLY A 72 3.41 33.84 17.85
C GLY A 72 4.35 32.69 18.25
N PHE A 73 3.83 31.50 18.61
CA PHE A 73 4.63 30.34 18.98
C PHE A 73 4.81 29.36 17.80
N GLU A 74 6.03 28.88 17.59
CA GLU A 74 6.41 27.99 16.49
C GLU A 74 7.04 26.68 17.00
N ALA A 75 6.90 25.61 16.22
CA ALA A 75 7.61 24.35 16.48
C ALA A 75 9.11 24.48 16.20
N GLY A 76 9.90 23.62 16.84
CA GLY A 76 11.35 23.55 16.70
C GLY A 76 12.10 24.65 17.46
N LYS A 77 11.43 25.38 18.37
CA LYS A 77 12.01 26.53 19.08
C LYS A 77 12.06 26.31 20.60
N ASP A 78 12.96 27.05 21.24
CA ASP A 78 13.10 27.16 22.69
C ASP A 78 12.52 28.50 23.14
N TYR A 79 11.82 28.51 24.28
CA TYR A 79 11.19 29.70 24.84
C TYR A 79 11.62 29.93 26.28
N ASN A 80 12.10 31.13 26.57
CA ASN A 80 12.39 31.62 27.91
C ASN A 80 11.27 32.55 28.38
N LEU A 81 10.67 32.25 29.53
CA LEU A 81 9.63 33.07 30.14
C LEU A 81 10.27 34.08 31.09
N VAL A 82 10.10 35.36 30.82
CA VAL A 82 10.78 36.45 31.53
C VAL A 82 9.77 37.45 32.07
N ILE A 83 9.93 37.86 33.33
CA ILE A 83 9.16 38.98 33.87
C ILE A 83 9.59 40.27 33.19
N THR A 84 8.66 40.95 32.50
CA THR A 84 8.95 42.19 31.76
C THR A 84 8.43 43.43 32.47
N THR A 85 7.53 43.26 33.44
CA THR A 85 7.08 44.31 34.37
C THR A 85 6.75 43.70 35.73
N GLY A 86 6.87 44.49 36.79
CA GLY A 86 6.47 44.11 38.15
C GLY A 86 7.55 44.34 39.20
N THR A 87 7.11 44.35 40.45
CA THR A 87 7.99 44.48 41.62
C THR A 87 7.64 43.44 42.68
N VAL A 88 8.64 43.07 43.48
CA VAL A 88 8.49 42.21 44.65
C VAL A 88 9.08 42.94 45.85
N GLY A 89 8.26 43.22 46.86
CA GLY A 89 8.68 44.00 48.03
C GLY A 89 9.19 45.41 47.68
N GLY A 90 8.70 46.00 46.59
CA GLY A 90 9.13 47.33 46.11
C GLY A 90 10.39 47.33 45.22
N VAL A 91 11.02 46.17 44.99
CA VAL A 91 12.20 46.03 44.12
C VAL A 91 11.76 45.49 42.75
N SER A 92 12.30 46.06 41.67
CA SER A 92 12.04 45.57 40.31
C SER A 92 12.56 44.15 40.12
N VAL A 93 11.73 43.29 39.53
CA VAL A 93 12.08 41.92 39.13
C VAL A 93 12.11 41.75 37.61
N VAL A 94 12.10 42.87 36.87
CA VAL A 94 12.18 42.86 35.41
C VAL A 94 13.50 42.21 34.96
N GLY A 95 13.41 41.23 34.06
CA GLY A 95 14.53 40.44 33.56
C GLY A 95 14.71 39.09 34.24
N GLU A 96 13.91 38.76 35.26
CA GLU A 96 13.95 37.44 35.90
C GLU A 96 13.34 36.37 34.98
N VAL A 97 14.11 35.31 34.68
CA VAL A 97 13.63 34.14 33.93
C VAL A 97 12.91 33.19 34.89
N VAL A 98 11.62 32.96 34.67
CA VAL A 98 10.75 32.19 35.58
C VAL A 98 10.41 30.79 35.07
N GLY A 99 10.73 30.49 33.82
CA GLY A 99 10.50 29.18 33.24
C GLY A 99 11.09 29.06 31.84
N THR A 100 11.29 27.82 31.39
CA THR A 100 11.73 27.51 30.04
C THR A 100 11.01 26.27 29.50
N PHE A 101 10.65 26.29 28.23
CA PHE A 101 10.04 25.16 27.54
C PHE A 101 10.42 25.16 26.06
N SER A 102 10.39 24.01 25.42
CA SER A 102 10.52 23.89 23.97
C SER A 102 9.20 23.47 23.34
N LEU A 103 9.02 23.77 22.05
CA LEU A 103 7.90 23.28 21.27
C LEU A 103 8.39 22.39 20.14
N GLY A 104 7.90 21.16 20.06
CA GLY A 104 8.13 20.24 18.95
C GLY A 104 9.60 19.94 18.66
N ARG A 105 10.48 19.96 19.67
CA ARG A 105 11.91 19.63 19.51
C ARG A 105 12.21 18.15 19.67
N SER A 106 11.35 17.37 20.32
CA SER A 106 11.59 15.95 20.59
C SER A 106 11.34 15.12 19.35
N ALA A 107 12.38 14.42 18.88
CA ALA A 107 12.34 13.50 17.74
C ALA A 107 11.28 12.38 17.86
N ALA A 108 10.80 12.07 19.08
CA ALA A 108 9.74 11.10 19.31
C ALA A 108 8.38 11.50 18.70
N ALA A 109 8.16 12.79 18.40
CA ALA A 109 6.93 13.28 17.76
C ALA A 109 7.04 13.38 16.22
N VAL A 110 8.24 13.28 15.64
CA VAL A 110 8.44 13.66 14.23
C VAL A 110 8.46 12.51 13.24
N ASP A 111 8.84 11.27 13.58
CA ASP A 111 9.23 10.36 12.49
C ASP A 111 8.81 8.89 12.61
N LEU A 112 7.50 8.67 12.66
CA LEU A 112 6.94 7.45 12.03
C LEU A 112 5.91 7.77 10.92
N ALA A 113 5.35 8.98 10.94
CA ALA A 113 4.28 9.42 10.05
C ALA A 113 4.68 10.58 9.10
N ASN A 114 5.86 11.21 9.27
CA ASN A 114 6.34 12.17 8.30
C ASN A 114 6.83 11.41 7.05
N GLY A 115 6.32 11.79 5.89
CA GLY A 115 6.48 11.04 4.64
C GLY A 115 7.90 11.03 4.07
N THR A 116 8.88 11.63 4.76
CA THR A 116 10.24 11.85 4.26
C THR A 116 11.27 10.88 4.85
N ASP A 117 10.94 10.25 5.99
CA ASP A 117 11.87 9.47 6.81
C ASP A 117 11.22 8.22 7.45
N GLY A 118 9.88 8.19 7.52
CA GLY A 118 9.12 7.09 8.12
C GLY A 118 8.50 6.07 7.16
N LEU A 119 7.31 5.58 7.52
CA LEU A 119 6.56 4.56 6.78
C LEU A 119 6.21 4.96 5.34
N GLY A 120 6.15 6.27 5.04
CA GLY A 120 5.90 6.80 3.69
C GLY A 120 7.04 6.51 2.70
N VAL A 121 8.29 6.62 3.15
CA VAL A 121 9.45 6.24 2.33
C VAL A 121 9.54 4.74 2.17
N ILE A 122 9.23 3.99 3.22
CA ILE A 122 9.16 2.53 3.14
C ILE A 122 8.05 2.12 2.15
N ALA A 123 6.88 2.74 2.19
CA ALA A 123 5.79 2.51 1.23
C ALA A 123 6.15 2.93 -0.20
N GLY A 124 6.91 4.02 -0.39
CA GLY A 124 7.36 4.49 -1.71
C GLY A 124 8.54 3.72 -2.30
N ARG A 125 9.39 3.12 -1.45
CA ARG A 125 10.53 2.28 -1.86
C ARG A 125 10.14 0.83 -2.11
N LEU A 126 9.04 0.38 -1.51
CA LEU A 126 8.52 -0.94 -1.78
C LEU A 126 7.75 -0.90 -3.11
N PRO A 127 8.07 -1.76 -4.08
CA PRO A 127 7.29 -1.86 -5.31
C PRO A 127 5.83 -2.17 -4.93
N GLY A 128 4.86 -1.65 -5.69
CA GLY A 128 3.41 -1.75 -5.44
C GLY A 128 2.81 -3.17 -5.42
N ALA A 129 3.61 -4.19 -5.15
CA ALA A 129 3.28 -5.60 -5.03
C ALA A 129 2.96 -6.04 -3.58
N LEU A 130 2.98 -5.14 -2.60
CA LEU A 130 2.54 -5.46 -1.24
C LEU A 130 1.02 -5.56 -1.18
N VAL A 131 0.50 -6.74 -0.86
CA VAL A 131 -0.90 -6.93 -0.43
C VAL A 131 -0.89 -7.10 1.08
N SER A 132 -1.61 -6.24 1.82
CA SER A 132 -1.68 -6.28 3.29
C SER A 132 -0.33 -6.31 4.04
N GLY A 133 0.67 -5.58 3.53
CA GLY A 133 1.92 -5.34 4.26
C GLY A 133 2.89 -6.53 4.31
N ARG A 134 2.68 -7.57 3.50
CA ARG A 134 3.67 -8.65 3.30
C ARG A 134 4.21 -8.59 1.89
N MET A 135 5.54 -8.68 1.78
CA MET A 135 6.29 -8.64 0.52
C MET A 135 6.13 -9.93 -0.30
N ASP A 136 5.39 -10.89 0.22
CA ASP A 136 5.12 -12.13 -0.48
C ASP A 136 3.81 -12.75 0.00
N SER A 137 2.91 -12.96 -0.96
CA SER A 137 2.20 -14.24 -1.10
C SER A 137 1.57 -14.27 -2.49
N ASP A 138 2.38 -14.57 -3.51
CA ASP A 138 1.99 -15.29 -4.73
C ASP A 138 1.07 -14.68 -5.84
N VAL A 139 0.46 -13.47 -5.76
CA VAL A 139 -0.69 -13.15 -6.67
C VAL A 139 -0.49 -12.08 -7.77
N ALA A 140 0.26 -10.99 -7.59
CA ALA A 140 0.12 -9.83 -8.49
C ALA A 140 0.78 -9.97 -9.90
N ILE A 141 1.96 -10.61 -10.00
CA ILE A 141 2.66 -10.75 -11.29
C ILE A 141 2.06 -11.91 -12.13
N ILE A 142 1.45 -12.90 -11.47
CA ILE A 142 0.84 -14.09 -12.09
C ILE A 142 -0.65 -13.84 -12.48
N GLN A 143 -1.18 -12.65 -12.24
CA GLN A 143 -2.52 -12.24 -12.71
C GLN A 143 -2.52 -11.11 -13.74
N THR A 144 -1.36 -10.57 -14.10
CA THR A 144 -1.31 -9.61 -15.22
C THR A 144 -1.32 -10.41 -16.53
N ALA A 145 -2.04 -9.92 -17.54
CA ALA A 145 -2.43 -10.60 -18.80
C ALA A 145 -1.47 -11.66 -19.39
N ALA A 146 -0.15 -11.50 -19.26
CA ALA A 146 0.85 -12.50 -19.67
C ALA A 146 0.68 -13.89 -19.01
N ALA A 147 0.15 -13.96 -17.79
CA ALA A 147 -0.12 -15.23 -17.12
C ALA A 147 -1.45 -15.87 -17.54
N GLN A 148 -2.42 -15.09 -18.03
CA GLN A 148 -3.56 -15.67 -18.76
C GLN A 148 -3.08 -16.26 -20.07
N THR A 149 -2.18 -15.58 -20.80
CA THR A 149 -1.57 -16.13 -22.01
C THR A 149 -0.79 -17.43 -21.73
N ILE A 150 0.03 -17.48 -20.69
CA ILE A 150 0.77 -18.71 -20.32
C ILE A 150 -0.18 -19.83 -19.86
N ARG A 151 -1.26 -19.50 -19.12
CA ARG A 151 -2.26 -20.49 -18.72
C ARG A 151 -3.04 -21.01 -19.91
N ASP A 152 -3.52 -20.15 -20.79
CA ASP A 152 -4.29 -20.53 -21.98
C ASP A 152 -3.46 -21.39 -22.95
N GLU A 153 -2.14 -21.20 -23.01
CA GLU A 153 -1.25 -22.03 -23.83
C GLU A 153 -1.00 -23.43 -23.26
N ILE A 154 -1.02 -23.61 -21.92
CA ILE A 154 -0.76 -24.90 -21.26
C ILE A 154 -2.06 -25.65 -20.90
N MET A 155 -3.10 -24.90 -20.53
CA MET A 155 -4.42 -25.35 -20.10
C MET A 155 -5.48 -24.39 -20.68
N PRO A 156 -5.97 -24.64 -21.91
CA PRO A 156 -6.90 -23.72 -22.55
C PRO A 156 -8.14 -23.47 -21.67
N THR A 157 -8.64 -22.24 -21.68
CA THR A 157 -9.82 -21.86 -20.90
C THR A 157 -11.05 -22.65 -21.32
N GLN A 158 -11.80 -23.17 -20.33
CA GLN A 158 -13.07 -23.85 -20.59
C GLN A 158 -14.06 -22.91 -21.30
N ASN A 159 -14.78 -23.45 -22.30
CA ASN A 159 -15.77 -22.70 -23.07
C ASN A 159 -15.19 -21.49 -23.83
N ALA A 160 -13.89 -21.52 -24.12
CA ALA A 160 -13.23 -20.62 -25.06
C ALA A 160 -12.76 -21.40 -26.29
N ALA A 161 -12.66 -20.73 -27.45
CA ALA A 161 -12.08 -21.36 -28.63
C ALA A 161 -10.60 -21.69 -28.36
N PHE A 162 -10.13 -22.82 -28.88
CA PHE A 162 -8.73 -23.23 -28.79
C PHE A 162 -8.23 -23.61 -30.18
N ASP A 163 -7.47 -22.70 -30.76
CA ASP A 163 -6.95 -22.83 -32.10
C ASP A 163 -5.64 -23.63 -32.12
N ASN A 164 -5.24 -24.08 -33.30
CA ASN A 164 -3.92 -24.66 -33.56
C ASN A 164 -3.65 -25.99 -32.84
N ILE A 165 -4.69 -26.81 -32.66
CA ILE A 165 -4.56 -28.17 -32.11
C ILE A 165 -3.89 -29.04 -33.18
N LYS A 166 -2.65 -29.45 -32.93
CA LYS A 166 -1.86 -30.25 -33.87
C LYS A 166 -1.90 -31.73 -33.52
N PHE A 167 -2.04 -32.57 -34.53
CA PHE A 167 -1.98 -34.02 -34.40
C PHE A 167 -1.35 -34.64 -35.64
N LEU A 168 -0.74 -35.82 -35.45
CA LEU A 168 -0.16 -36.62 -36.53
C LEU A 168 -1.18 -37.65 -36.99
N PHE A 169 -1.25 -37.87 -38.31
CA PHE A 169 -1.82 -39.09 -38.86
C PHE A 169 -0.72 -40.03 -39.36
N VAL A 170 -0.86 -41.30 -39.01
CA VAL A 170 0.02 -42.38 -39.47
C VAL A 170 -0.78 -43.39 -40.28
N ALA A 171 -0.14 -44.07 -41.21
CA ALA A 171 -0.80 -44.99 -42.13
C ALA A 171 -1.25 -46.24 -41.38
N ALA A 172 -2.51 -46.64 -41.52
CA ALA A 172 -3.02 -47.85 -40.86
C ALA A 172 -2.34 -49.15 -41.34
N SER A 173 -1.57 -49.10 -42.42
CA SER A 173 -0.79 -50.23 -42.92
C SER A 173 0.45 -50.54 -42.07
N ASP A 174 1.03 -49.53 -41.41
CA ASP A 174 2.27 -49.70 -40.64
C ASP A 174 2.27 -48.98 -39.28
N HIS A 175 1.23 -48.20 -38.98
CA HIS A 175 1.04 -47.43 -37.76
C HIS A 175 2.19 -46.45 -37.43
N VAL A 176 3.01 -46.09 -38.44
CA VAL A 176 4.23 -45.28 -38.23
C VAL A 176 4.40 -44.22 -39.31
N THR A 177 4.10 -44.51 -40.57
CA THR A 177 4.40 -43.61 -41.69
C THR A 177 3.40 -42.45 -41.72
N PRO A 178 3.86 -41.18 -41.66
CA PRO A 178 2.97 -40.02 -41.73
C PRO A 178 2.16 -39.98 -43.02
N VAL A 179 0.84 -39.75 -42.92
CA VAL A 179 -0.06 -39.68 -44.08
C VAL A 179 -0.31 -38.22 -44.47
N THR A 180 0.21 -37.84 -45.64
CA THR A 180 -0.10 -36.55 -46.27
C THR A 180 -1.39 -36.65 -47.11
N GLY A 181 -2.14 -35.55 -47.22
CA GLY A 181 -3.31 -35.46 -48.09
C GLY A 181 -4.45 -36.43 -47.76
N ALA A 182 -4.76 -36.68 -46.48
CA ALA A 182 -5.73 -37.68 -46.01
C ALA A 182 -7.20 -37.45 -46.44
N GLY A 183 -7.50 -36.41 -47.23
CA GLY A 183 -8.83 -36.12 -47.76
C GLY A 183 -9.81 -35.61 -46.69
N THR A 184 -11.09 -35.96 -46.80
CA THR A 184 -12.11 -35.54 -45.84
C THR A 184 -11.96 -36.28 -44.52
N MET A 185 -11.76 -35.52 -43.45
CA MET A 185 -11.58 -36.00 -42.08
C MET A 185 -12.79 -35.60 -41.24
N THR A 186 -13.20 -36.50 -40.35
CA THR A 186 -14.24 -36.25 -39.35
C THR A 186 -13.61 -36.03 -37.99
N VAL A 187 -14.02 -34.96 -37.30
CA VAL A 187 -13.67 -34.73 -35.90
C VAL A 187 -14.87 -35.09 -35.04
N THR A 188 -14.63 -35.91 -34.03
CA THR A 188 -15.60 -36.15 -32.96
C THR A 188 -14.95 -35.84 -31.62
N ARG A 189 -15.78 -35.49 -30.62
CA ARG A 189 -15.31 -35.12 -29.30
C ARG A 189 -16.13 -35.77 -28.20
N SER A 190 -15.49 -36.18 -27.12
CA SER A 190 -16.12 -36.53 -25.85
C SER A 190 -15.84 -35.41 -24.86
N ILE A 191 -16.89 -34.93 -24.20
CA ILE A 191 -16.83 -33.88 -23.17
C ILE A 191 -17.13 -34.55 -21.83
N ASP A 192 -16.19 -34.50 -20.89
CA ASP A 192 -16.31 -35.04 -19.53
C ASP A 192 -16.81 -36.51 -19.48
N GLY A 193 -16.35 -37.32 -20.44
CA GLY A 193 -16.72 -38.74 -20.54
C GLY A 193 -18.07 -39.01 -21.23
N GLY A 194 -18.72 -37.98 -21.78
CA GLY A 194 -19.91 -38.14 -22.62
C GLY A 194 -19.64 -38.91 -23.92
N ALA A 195 -20.70 -39.36 -24.59
CA ALA A 195 -20.57 -40.01 -25.89
C ALA A 195 -19.92 -39.08 -26.93
N PHE A 196 -19.21 -39.66 -27.90
CA PHE A 196 -18.57 -38.89 -28.97
C PHE A 196 -19.63 -38.19 -29.85
N GLY A 197 -19.66 -36.87 -29.79
CA GLY A 197 -20.45 -35.99 -30.67
C GLY A 197 -19.59 -35.42 -31.79
N ALA A 198 -20.22 -34.81 -32.80
CA ALA A 198 -19.49 -34.13 -33.87
C ALA A 198 -18.72 -32.91 -33.34
N GLY A 199 -17.49 -32.72 -33.81
CA GLY A 199 -16.74 -31.48 -33.64
C GLY A 199 -17.43 -30.30 -34.32
N THR A 200 -17.29 -29.08 -33.78
CA THR A 200 -17.94 -27.86 -34.31
C THR A 200 -16.94 -26.78 -34.70
N GLY A 201 -15.65 -27.07 -34.59
CA GLY A 201 -14.54 -26.23 -35.00
C GLY A 201 -14.26 -26.27 -36.49
N THR A 202 -13.12 -25.69 -36.88
CA THR A 202 -12.68 -25.60 -38.28
C THR A 202 -11.50 -26.54 -38.54
N GLY A 203 -11.46 -27.12 -39.75
CA GLY A 203 -10.48 -28.15 -40.13
C GLY A 203 -11.07 -29.57 -40.01
N PRO A 204 -10.22 -30.62 -40.01
CA PRO A 204 -8.75 -30.56 -39.99
C PRO A 204 -8.12 -30.16 -41.33
N ALA A 205 -6.99 -29.46 -41.28
CA ALA A 205 -6.19 -29.09 -42.45
C ALA A 205 -4.73 -29.54 -42.28
N GLU A 206 -4.12 -30.07 -43.34
CA GLU A 206 -2.71 -30.47 -43.29
C GLU A 206 -1.80 -29.23 -43.26
N ILE A 207 -0.87 -29.19 -42.31
CA ILE A 207 0.18 -28.16 -42.24
C ILE A 207 1.54 -28.65 -42.74
N GLY A 208 1.66 -29.96 -42.98
CA GLY A 208 2.79 -30.61 -43.66
C GLY A 208 3.25 -31.88 -42.95
N ASN A 209 3.90 -32.78 -43.71
CA ASN A 209 4.47 -34.03 -43.20
C ASN A 209 3.47 -34.90 -42.42
N GLY A 210 2.20 -34.92 -42.81
CA GLY A 210 1.14 -35.67 -42.13
C GLY A 210 0.71 -35.09 -40.78
N ILE A 211 1.19 -33.90 -40.41
CA ILE A 211 0.67 -33.13 -39.29
C ILE A 211 -0.53 -32.30 -39.77
N TYR A 212 -1.63 -32.41 -39.03
CA TYR A 212 -2.85 -31.68 -39.27
C TYR A 212 -3.16 -30.76 -38.10
N GLN A 213 -3.88 -29.68 -38.40
CA GLN A 213 -4.35 -28.70 -37.44
C GLN A 213 -5.88 -28.71 -37.40
N TYR A 214 -6.43 -28.58 -36.19
CA TYR A 214 -7.85 -28.32 -35.93
C TYR A 214 -8.00 -27.09 -35.02
N ASP A 215 -8.96 -26.24 -35.34
CA ASP A 215 -9.30 -25.07 -34.53
C ASP A 215 -10.62 -25.32 -33.81
N ALA A 216 -10.54 -25.65 -32.52
CA ALA A 216 -11.70 -26.03 -31.72
C ALA A 216 -12.55 -24.81 -31.34
N SER A 217 -13.87 -24.91 -31.51
CA SER A 217 -14.79 -23.87 -31.07
C SER A 217 -14.97 -23.88 -29.55
N ALA A 218 -15.50 -22.80 -28.98
CA ALA A 218 -15.88 -22.75 -27.56
C ALA A 218 -16.80 -23.93 -27.14
N ALA A 219 -17.70 -24.36 -28.04
CA ALA A 219 -18.59 -25.49 -27.78
C ALA A 219 -17.87 -26.85 -27.76
N ASP A 220 -16.71 -26.95 -28.42
CA ASP A 220 -15.84 -28.14 -28.32
C ASP A 220 -15.12 -28.20 -26.96
N MET A 221 -14.80 -27.04 -26.39
CA MET A 221 -13.99 -26.87 -25.19
C MET A 221 -14.81 -26.69 -23.90
N ASN A 222 -16.11 -27.00 -23.93
CA ASN A 222 -17.04 -26.74 -22.83
C ASN A 222 -17.14 -27.91 -21.82
N GLY A 223 -16.02 -28.28 -21.22
CA GLY A 223 -15.92 -29.31 -20.17
C GLY A 223 -14.50 -29.38 -19.63
N GLY A 224 -14.31 -30.01 -18.48
CA GLY A 224 -13.01 -30.07 -17.80
C GLY A 224 -11.99 -30.95 -18.52
N ILE A 225 -12.45 -32.03 -19.16
CA ILE A 225 -11.64 -32.95 -19.96
C ILE A 225 -12.31 -33.16 -21.31
N ILE A 226 -11.58 -32.86 -22.38
CA ILE A 226 -12.02 -33.03 -23.76
C ILE A 226 -11.16 -34.09 -24.43
N ILE A 227 -11.78 -35.10 -25.03
CA ILE A 227 -11.08 -36.07 -25.88
C ILE A 227 -11.53 -35.84 -27.31
N PHE A 228 -10.61 -35.39 -28.16
CA PHE A 228 -10.79 -35.34 -29.60
C PHE A 228 -10.41 -36.67 -30.23
N ARG A 229 -11.23 -37.12 -31.18
CA ARG A 229 -10.93 -38.21 -32.10
C ARG A 229 -10.99 -37.66 -33.52
N PHE A 230 -9.87 -37.77 -34.21
CA PHE A 230 -9.71 -37.42 -35.60
C PHE A 230 -9.67 -38.70 -36.42
N ALA A 231 -10.60 -38.85 -37.36
CA ALA A 231 -10.72 -40.03 -38.19
C ALA A 231 -10.81 -39.63 -39.66
N ALA A 232 -10.08 -40.30 -40.54
CA ALA A 232 -10.28 -40.14 -41.98
C ALA A 232 -11.48 -41.00 -42.43
N THR A 233 -12.13 -40.59 -43.53
CA THR A 233 -13.22 -41.39 -44.10
C THR A 233 -12.66 -42.74 -44.58
N SER A 234 -13.17 -43.85 -44.04
CA SER A 234 -12.75 -45.20 -44.41
C SER A 234 -13.05 -45.51 -45.88
N GLY A 235 -12.09 -46.09 -46.61
CA GLY A 235 -12.29 -46.59 -47.98
C GLY A 235 -11.15 -46.33 -48.95
N THR A 236 -10.16 -45.51 -48.59
CA THR A 236 -8.99 -45.22 -49.41
C THR A 236 -7.82 -46.13 -49.03
N PRO A 237 -7.17 -46.87 -49.96
CA PRO A 237 -5.89 -47.51 -49.69
C PRO A 237 -4.88 -46.48 -49.18
N GLY A 238 -4.30 -46.71 -48.00
CA GLY A 238 -3.46 -45.72 -47.30
C GLY A 238 -4.21 -44.79 -46.33
N ALA A 239 -5.45 -45.14 -45.95
CA ALA A 239 -6.18 -44.42 -44.91
C ALA A 239 -5.36 -44.38 -43.60
N PRO A 240 -5.31 -43.23 -42.91
CA PRO A 240 -4.63 -43.13 -41.63
C PRO A 240 -5.40 -43.83 -40.53
N ASP A 241 -4.68 -44.19 -39.46
CA ASP A 241 -5.30 -44.55 -38.18
C ASP A 241 -6.04 -43.36 -37.58
N ASP A 242 -6.98 -43.66 -36.69
CA ASP A 242 -7.59 -42.65 -35.85
C ASP A 242 -6.56 -42.07 -34.87
N SER A 243 -6.57 -40.74 -34.73
CA SER A 243 -5.73 -40.04 -33.76
C SER A 243 -6.59 -39.49 -32.62
N PHE A 244 -6.12 -39.72 -31.39
CA PHE A 244 -6.80 -39.26 -30.19
C PHE A 244 -5.94 -38.23 -29.46
N LEU A 245 -6.56 -37.15 -29.01
CA LEU A 245 -5.91 -36.12 -28.20
C LEU A 245 -6.80 -35.76 -27.02
N THR A 246 -6.23 -35.83 -25.82
CA THR A 246 -6.91 -35.41 -24.59
C THR A 246 -6.38 -34.04 -24.17
N ILE A 247 -7.30 -33.11 -23.91
CA ILE A 247 -7.02 -31.77 -23.40
C ILE A 247 -7.74 -31.59 -22.07
N VAL A 248 -7.05 -30.98 -21.10
CA VAL A 248 -7.63 -30.57 -19.82
C VAL A 248 -7.76 -29.05 -19.85
N THR A 249 -8.96 -28.54 -19.56
CA THR A 249 -9.21 -27.09 -19.58
C THR A 249 -9.02 -26.48 -18.20
N GLY A 250 -8.56 -25.22 -18.16
CA GLY A 250 -8.59 -24.41 -16.94
C GLY A 250 -10.04 -24.01 -16.58
N GLY A 251 -10.39 -24.06 -15.30
CA GLY A 251 -11.71 -23.64 -14.83
C GLY A 251 -12.00 -22.20 -15.24
N GLY A 252 -13.08 -21.99 -15.99
CA GLY A 252 -13.55 -20.65 -16.36
C GLY A 252 -13.91 -19.88 -15.08
N VAL A 253 -13.29 -18.72 -14.88
CA VAL A 253 -13.62 -17.81 -13.77
C VAL A 253 -14.91 -17.09 -14.07
#